data_AF-A0AAF0PY56-F1
#
_entry.id   AF-A0AAF0PY56-F1
#
_cell.length_a   1.000
_cell.length_b   1.000
_cell.length_c   1.000
_cell.angle_alpha   90.00
_cell.angle_beta   90.00
_cell.angle_gamma   90.00
#
_symmetry.space_group_name_H-M   'P 1'
#
loop_
_entity.id
_entity.type
_entity.pdbx_description
1 polymer ?
#
loop_
_entity_poly.entity_id
_entity_poly.type
_entity_poly.pdbx_seq_one_letter_code
_entity_poly.pdbx_strand_id
1 'polypeptide(L)'
;MIQQLTKLGSHLFLARTQSLSIYKQLMGTRVVDIRVQEDSRVCHGILVSYHVDVVINDVKKFLSETQSEIIILEIRTEFGHDDPPEFDKYLEDQLGEFLIHQDDSVFNKTVAELLPKRVICVWKPRKSPQPKHGSSLWSAGYLKDNWIDTDLPETKFESNLKYLSEQPSVTSRKYFYRVENTVTPQADNPVLCVKPVTNRIRPYGRLFINESISRGYGDRLQIYSTDFIDEDFVDACIGLTNARIEGKL
;
A
#
# COMPACT_ATOMS: atom_id res chain seq x y z
N MET A 1 7.76 -8.89 5.60
CA MET A 1 7.38 -7.49 5.29
C MET A 1 6.39 -7.55 4.15
N ILE A 2 5.28 -6.82 4.22
CA ILE A 2 4.33 -6.72 3.12
C ILE A 2 4.70 -5.46 2.35
N GLN A 3 5.30 -5.60 1.17
CA GLN A 3 5.74 -4.45 0.37
C GLN A 3 4.53 -3.73 -0.21
N GLN A 4 4.47 -2.40 -0.10
CA GLN A 4 3.36 -1.63 -0.62
C GLN A 4 3.72 -0.74 -1.80
N LEU A 5 2.79 -0.64 -2.73
CA LEU A 5 2.76 0.38 -3.76
C LEU A 5 1.99 1.59 -3.27
N THR A 6 2.53 2.78 -3.51
CA THR A 6 1.77 4.03 -3.50
C THR A 6 1.36 4.37 -4.92
N LYS A 7 0.05 4.63 -5.06
CA LYS A 7 -0.63 5.34 -6.15
C LYS A 7 -0.43 4.76 -7.56
N LEU A 8 -1.51 4.64 -8.33
CA LEU A 8 -1.44 4.56 -9.78
C LEU A 8 -1.84 5.90 -10.38
N GLY A 9 -0.84 6.70 -10.74
CA GLY A 9 -1.05 7.91 -11.50
C GLY A 9 -1.56 7.64 -12.91
N SER A 10 -2.42 8.54 -13.36
CA SER A 10 -3.00 8.67 -14.68
C SER A 10 -1.95 8.71 -15.81
N HIS A 11 -2.41 8.64 -17.07
CA HIS A 11 -1.56 8.83 -18.26
C HIS A 11 -0.85 10.20 -18.32
N LEU A 12 -1.12 11.12 -17.39
CA LEU A 12 -0.43 12.39 -17.29
C LEU A 12 0.92 12.22 -16.55
N PHE A 13 2.02 12.50 -17.26
CA PHE A 13 3.39 12.39 -16.77
C PHE A 13 3.66 13.09 -15.42
N LEU A 14 2.93 14.17 -15.13
CA LEU A 14 3.12 15.02 -13.95
C LEU A 14 2.77 14.31 -12.63
N ALA A 15 1.72 13.48 -12.62
CA ALA A 15 1.22 12.78 -11.44
C ALA A 15 1.44 11.26 -11.49
N ARG A 16 2.19 10.78 -12.50
CA ARG A 16 2.54 9.36 -12.61
C ARG A 16 3.43 8.97 -11.44
N THR A 17 3.05 7.92 -10.75
CA THR A 17 3.71 7.39 -9.55
C THR A 17 4.30 6.01 -9.80
N GLN A 18 3.92 5.33 -10.89
CA GLN A 18 4.39 3.98 -11.23
C GLN A 18 4.59 3.79 -12.73
N SER A 19 5.54 2.93 -13.09
CA SER A 19 5.87 2.58 -14.48
C SER A 19 5.27 1.24 -14.93
N LEU A 20 5.00 0.34 -14.00
CA LEU A 20 4.54 -1.03 -14.22
C LEU A 20 3.01 -1.15 -14.10
N SER A 21 2.40 -2.18 -14.70
CA SER A 21 1.00 -2.55 -14.42
C SER A 21 0.86 -3.19 -13.03
N ILE A 22 -0.37 -3.32 -12.51
CA ILE A 22 -0.61 -3.94 -11.21
C ILE A 22 -0.08 -5.37 -11.17
N TYR A 23 -0.38 -6.16 -12.19
CA TYR A 23 0.12 -7.53 -12.28
C TYR A 23 1.66 -7.59 -12.19
N LYS A 24 2.38 -6.72 -12.92
CA LYS A 24 3.85 -6.67 -12.89
C LYS A 24 4.39 -6.21 -11.54
N GLN A 25 3.70 -5.32 -10.84
CA GLN A 25 4.09 -4.89 -9.50
C GLN A 25 3.91 -6.04 -8.50
N LEU A 26 2.79 -6.77 -8.56
CA LEU A 26 2.50 -7.90 -7.67
C LEU A 26 3.53 -9.04 -7.77
N MET A 27 4.35 -9.08 -8.82
CA MET A 27 5.49 -10.00 -8.88
C MET A 27 6.53 -9.74 -7.77
N GLY A 28 6.61 -8.51 -7.25
CA GLY A 28 7.48 -8.14 -6.11
C GLY A 28 6.73 -7.63 -4.89
N THR A 29 5.57 -6.97 -5.08
CA THR A 29 4.82 -6.31 -4.00
C THR A 29 3.62 -7.12 -3.51
N ARG A 30 3.09 -6.76 -2.34
CA ARG A 30 1.93 -7.40 -1.72
C ARG A 30 0.89 -6.43 -1.19
N VAL A 31 1.07 -5.12 -1.32
CA VAL A 31 0.02 -4.12 -1.09
C VAL A 31 -0.09 -3.19 -2.29
N VAL A 32 -1.32 -2.86 -2.66
CA VAL A 32 -1.62 -1.99 -3.79
C VAL A 32 -2.53 -0.87 -3.29
N ASP A 33 -2.19 0.39 -3.61
CA ASP A 33 -2.99 1.58 -3.31
C ASP A 33 -3.66 2.12 -4.57
N ILE A 34 -4.99 2.01 -4.60
CA ILE A 34 -5.85 2.43 -5.70
C ILE A 34 -6.76 3.55 -5.22
N ARG A 35 -6.91 4.55 -6.08
CA ARG A 35 -7.82 5.66 -5.82
C ARG A 35 -8.87 5.74 -6.92
N VAL A 36 -10.14 5.82 -6.55
CA VAL A 36 -11.27 5.82 -7.48
C VAL A 36 -12.13 7.08 -7.31
N GLN A 37 -12.93 7.38 -8.32
CA GLN A 37 -13.95 8.43 -8.32
C GLN A 37 -15.33 7.83 -8.67
N GLU A 38 -16.38 8.63 -8.59
CA GLU A 38 -17.79 8.27 -8.80
C GLU A 38 -18.12 7.32 -9.96
N ASP A 39 -17.41 7.37 -11.09
CA ASP A 39 -17.60 6.44 -12.23
C ASP A 39 -16.76 5.15 -12.12
N SER A 40 -16.29 4.79 -10.92
CA SER A 40 -15.41 3.62 -10.67
C SER A 40 -14.11 3.63 -11.50
N ARG A 41 -13.62 4.82 -11.87
CA ARG A 41 -12.35 4.96 -12.59
C ARG A 41 -11.21 5.30 -11.65
N VAL A 42 -10.04 4.72 -11.92
CA VAL A 42 -8.81 5.05 -11.20
C VAL A 42 -8.43 6.50 -11.48
N CYS A 43 -8.07 7.26 -10.46
CA CYS A 43 -7.74 8.68 -10.57
C CYS A 43 -6.63 9.13 -9.62
N HIS A 44 -6.13 10.35 -9.84
CA HIS A 44 -5.23 11.07 -8.95
C HIS A 44 -5.55 12.58 -9.01
N GLY A 45 -6.11 13.12 -7.94
CA GLY A 45 -6.84 14.39 -7.98
C GLY A 45 -7.85 14.38 -9.13
N ILE A 46 -7.88 15.46 -9.89
CA ILE A 46 -8.74 15.62 -11.07
C ILE A 46 -8.40 14.71 -12.26
N LEU A 47 -7.27 13.98 -12.21
CA LEU A 47 -6.79 13.22 -13.35
C LEU A 47 -7.37 11.82 -13.33
N VAL A 48 -8.29 11.57 -14.27
CA VAL A 48 -8.95 10.26 -14.42
C VAL A 48 -8.19 9.40 -15.43
N SER A 49 -8.09 8.10 -15.14
CA SER A 49 -7.41 7.08 -15.94
C SER A 49 -8.41 6.02 -16.38
N TYR A 50 -8.06 4.74 -16.34
CA TYR A 50 -8.87 3.59 -16.72
C TYR A 50 -9.88 3.15 -15.64
N HIS A 51 -10.84 2.30 -16.02
CA HIS A 51 -11.83 1.71 -15.10
C HIS A 51 -11.17 0.72 -14.13
N VAL A 52 -11.66 0.66 -12.89
CA VAL A 52 -11.08 -0.20 -11.82
C VAL A 52 -11.07 -1.69 -12.17
N ASP A 53 -11.92 -2.16 -13.09
CA ASP A 53 -11.90 -3.54 -13.58
C ASP A 53 -10.51 -3.98 -14.07
N VAL A 54 -9.70 -3.07 -14.63
CA VAL A 54 -8.33 -3.39 -15.05
C VAL A 54 -7.48 -3.81 -13.85
N VAL A 55 -7.62 -3.14 -12.71
CA VAL A 55 -6.95 -3.50 -11.45
C VAL A 55 -7.45 -4.86 -10.97
N ILE A 56 -8.78 -5.04 -10.92
CA ILE A 56 -9.40 -6.27 -10.42
C ILE A 56 -8.98 -7.47 -11.28
N ASN A 57 -8.93 -7.32 -12.60
CA ASN A 57 -8.48 -8.35 -13.52
C ASN A 57 -7.00 -8.70 -13.34
N ASP A 58 -6.14 -7.71 -13.13
CA ASP A 58 -4.72 -7.94 -12.83
C ASP A 58 -4.53 -8.69 -11.50
N VAL A 59 -5.31 -8.35 -10.46
CA VAL A 59 -5.31 -9.05 -9.17
C VAL A 59 -5.80 -10.48 -9.33
N LYS A 60 -6.92 -10.70 -10.01
CA LYS A 60 -7.45 -12.05 -10.29
C LYS A 60 -6.48 -12.90 -11.09
N LYS A 61 -5.84 -12.33 -12.11
CA LYS A 61 -4.82 -13.01 -12.90
C LYS A 61 -3.67 -13.47 -11.99
N PHE A 62 -3.13 -12.57 -11.17
CA PHE A 62 -2.08 -12.93 -10.23
C PHE A 62 -2.51 -14.07 -9.29
N LEU A 63 -3.69 -13.97 -8.68
CA LEU A 63 -4.23 -15.03 -7.81
C LEU A 63 -4.41 -16.37 -8.54
N SER A 64 -4.72 -16.38 -9.82
CA SER A 64 -4.86 -17.61 -10.61
C SER A 64 -3.53 -18.30 -10.92
N GLU A 65 -2.44 -17.54 -10.94
CA GLU A 65 -1.10 -18.03 -11.28
C GLU A 65 -0.23 -18.34 -10.06
N THR A 66 -0.69 -17.94 -8.86
CA THR A 66 0.01 -18.20 -7.60
C THR A 66 -0.86 -18.97 -6.60
N GLN A 67 -0.31 -19.38 -5.46
CA GLN A 67 -0.99 -20.31 -4.53
C GLN A 67 -1.08 -19.83 -3.08
N SER A 68 -0.10 -19.08 -2.59
CA SER A 68 0.07 -18.79 -1.15
C SER A 68 0.18 -17.30 -0.81
N GLU A 69 0.13 -16.44 -1.81
CA GLU A 69 0.42 -15.02 -1.71
C GLU A 69 -0.78 -14.27 -1.18
N ILE A 70 -0.57 -13.52 -0.10
CA ILE A 70 -1.56 -12.63 0.47
C ILE A 70 -1.35 -11.22 -0.09
N ILE A 71 -2.43 -10.60 -0.57
CA ILE A 71 -2.45 -9.24 -1.08
C ILE A 71 -3.27 -8.36 -0.14
N ILE A 72 -2.77 -7.16 0.17
CA ILE A 72 -3.57 -6.09 0.74
C ILE A 72 -3.95 -5.15 -0.41
N LEU A 73 -5.23 -5.11 -0.78
CA LEU A 73 -5.74 -4.21 -1.80
C LEU A 73 -6.40 -3.02 -1.11
N GLU A 74 -5.69 -1.90 -1.01
CA GLU A 74 -6.26 -0.64 -0.55
C GLU A 74 -6.95 0.04 -1.73
N ILE A 75 -8.25 0.27 -1.59
CA ILE A 75 -9.01 1.10 -2.51
C ILE A 75 -9.68 2.21 -1.70
N ARG A 76 -9.56 3.44 -2.19
CA ARG A 76 -10.12 4.62 -1.54
C ARG A 76 -10.75 5.55 -2.56
N THR A 77 -11.77 6.28 -2.15
CA THR A 77 -12.29 7.39 -2.96
C THR A 77 -11.32 8.56 -2.88
N GLU A 78 -10.96 9.12 -4.03
CA GLU A 78 -10.00 10.21 -4.11
C GLU A 78 -10.54 11.49 -3.45
N PHE A 79 -9.64 12.27 -2.86
CA PHE A 79 -10.03 13.52 -2.23
C PHE A 79 -10.70 14.46 -3.24
N GLY A 80 -11.88 14.96 -2.88
CA GLY A 80 -12.67 15.85 -3.74
C GLY A 80 -13.66 15.14 -4.65
N HIS A 81 -13.66 13.80 -4.69
CA HIS A 81 -14.59 12.99 -5.47
C HIS A 81 -15.68 12.34 -4.62
N ASP A 82 -16.70 11.84 -5.31
CA ASP A 82 -17.79 11.07 -4.72
C ASP A 82 -17.48 9.57 -4.75
N ASP A 83 -18.07 8.83 -3.80
CA ASP A 83 -17.91 7.39 -3.80
C ASP A 83 -18.62 6.79 -5.00
N PRO A 84 -18.02 5.79 -5.67
CA PRO A 84 -18.77 5.04 -6.67
C PRO A 84 -19.99 4.37 -6.02
N PRO A 85 -21.14 4.33 -6.71
CA PRO A 85 -22.37 3.77 -6.16
C PRO A 85 -22.22 2.26 -5.91
N GLU A 86 -22.68 1.78 -4.75
CA GLU A 86 -22.66 0.35 -4.35
C GLU A 86 -21.28 -0.32 -4.50
N PHE A 87 -20.21 0.46 -4.34
CA PHE A 87 -18.85 -0.02 -4.66
C PHE A 87 -18.36 -1.10 -3.71
N ASP A 88 -18.82 -1.10 -2.46
CA ASP A 88 -18.58 -2.17 -1.50
C ASP A 88 -19.09 -3.52 -2.03
N LYS A 89 -20.33 -3.57 -2.49
CA LYS A 89 -20.93 -4.75 -3.10
C LYS A 89 -20.18 -5.18 -4.36
N TYR A 90 -19.80 -4.24 -5.21
CA TYR A 90 -18.95 -4.54 -6.37
C TYR A 90 -17.64 -5.23 -5.97
N LEU A 91 -16.94 -4.74 -4.93
CA LEU A 91 -15.70 -5.35 -4.47
C LEU A 91 -15.92 -6.75 -3.89
N GLU A 92 -17.00 -6.94 -3.13
CA GLU A 92 -17.39 -8.25 -2.60
C GLU A 92 -17.70 -9.24 -3.73
N ASP A 93 -18.50 -8.84 -4.71
CA ASP A 93 -18.86 -9.68 -5.86
C ASP A 93 -17.63 -10.02 -6.73
N GLN A 94 -16.72 -9.05 -6.91
CA GLN A 94 -15.54 -9.25 -7.73
C GLN A 94 -14.49 -10.13 -7.06
N LEU A 95 -14.20 -9.94 -5.77
CA LEU A 95 -13.12 -10.65 -5.07
C LEU A 95 -13.60 -11.94 -4.40
N GLY A 96 -14.88 -12.01 -4.03
CA GLY A 96 -15.60 -13.21 -3.63
C GLY A 96 -14.85 -14.07 -2.61
N GLU A 97 -14.65 -15.35 -2.97
CA GLU A 97 -14.02 -16.35 -2.11
C GLU A 97 -12.57 -16.04 -1.73
N PHE A 98 -11.89 -15.15 -2.45
CA PHE A 98 -10.53 -14.75 -2.11
C PHE A 98 -10.48 -13.78 -0.93
N LEU A 99 -11.60 -13.20 -0.50
CA LEU A 99 -11.62 -12.21 0.58
C LEU A 99 -11.31 -12.81 1.95
N ILE A 100 -10.25 -12.29 2.58
CA ILE A 100 -9.98 -12.43 4.01
C ILE A 100 -10.85 -11.40 4.70
N HIS A 101 -11.82 -11.85 5.49
CA HIS A 101 -12.77 -10.95 6.15
C HIS A 101 -12.09 -10.20 7.31
N GLN A 102 -12.67 -9.06 7.65
CA GLN A 102 -12.16 -8.21 8.74
C GLN A 102 -12.35 -8.90 10.08
N ASP A 103 -11.23 -9.33 10.67
CA ASP A 103 -11.15 -10.04 11.94
C ASP A 103 -9.78 -9.82 12.59
N ASP A 104 -9.75 -9.29 13.81
CA ASP A 104 -8.53 -9.05 14.59
C ASP A 104 -7.71 -10.32 14.83
N SER A 105 -8.33 -11.50 14.77
CA SER A 105 -7.64 -12.78 14.90
C SER A 105 -6.66 -13.04 13.74
N VAL A 106 -6.85 -12.40 12.57
CA VAL A 106 -5.96 -12.52 11.41
C VAL A 106 -4.51 -12.17 11.76
N PHE A 107 -4.29 -11.22 12.67
CA PHE A 107 -2.94 -10.83 13.11
C PHE A 107 -2.21 -11.93 13.92
N ASN A 108 -2.92 -12.97 14.35
CA ASN A 108 -2.35 -14.11 15.06
C ASN A 108 -2.28 -15.38 14.21
N LYS A 109 -2.74 -15.32 12.94
CA LYS A 109 -2.76 -16.46 12.02
C LYS A 109 -1.51 -16.48 11.16
N THR A 110 -1.05 -17.68 10.85
CA THR A 110 -0.09 -17.93 9.78
C THR A 110 -0.74 -17.76 8.41
N VAL A 111 0.07 -17.63 7.37
CA VAL A 111 -0.43 -17.61 5.98
C VAL A 111 -1.22 -18.88 5.66
N ALA A 112 -0.75 -20.04 6.13
CA ALA A 112 -1.41 -21.33 5.89
C ALA A 112 -2.83 -21.38 6.47
N GLU A 113 -3.06 -20.76 7.63
CA GLU A 113 -4.37 -20.67 8.27
C GLU A 113 -5.33 -19.68 7.60
N LEU A 114 -4.81 -18.75 6.79
CA LEU A 114 -5.63 -17.81 6.02
C LEU A 114 -6.10 -18.40 4.67
N LEU A 115 -5.33 -19.33 4.11
CA LEU A 115 -5.67 -19.98 2.85
C LEU A 115 -6.98 -20.79 2.97
N PRO A 116 -7.81 -20.85 1.90
CA PRO A 116 -7.55 -20.35 0.54
C PRO A 116 -7.83 -18.85 0.33
N LYS A 117 -8.27 -18.11 1.36
CA LYS A 117 -8.49 -16.66 1.27
C LYS A 117 -7.15 -15.93 1.18
N ARG A 118 -7.06 -14.95 0.28
CA ARG A 118 -5.79 -14.34 -0.13
C ARG A 118 -5.80 -12.81 -0.26
N VAL A 119 -6.96 -12.16 -0.19
CA VAL A 119 -7.08 -10.71 -0.38
C VAL A 119 -7.67 -10.06 0.87
N ILE A 120 -6.88 -9.20 1.51
CA ILE A 120 -7.37 -8.21 2.47
C ILE A 120 -7.74 -6.97 1.68
N CYS A 121 -9.03 -6.77 1.40
CA CYS A 121 -9.49 -5.59 0.66
C CYS A 121 -9.86 -4.48 1.64
N VAL A 122 -9.03 -3.44 1.72
CA VAL A 122 -9.28 -2.26 2.55
C VAL A 122 -10.05 -1.23 1.72
N TRP A 123 -11.33 -1.05 2.02
CA TRP A 123 -12.19 -0.06 1.35
C TRP A 123 -12.33 1.18 2.23
N LYS A 124 -11.92 2.34 1.70
CA LYS A 124 -11.97 3.64 2.39
C LYS A 124 -12.89 4.61 1.61
N PRO A 125 -14.23 4.48 1.74
CA PRO A 125 -15.15 5.45 1.17
C PRO A 125 -15.00 6.83 1.84
N ARG A 126 -15.46 7.89 1.18
CA ARG A 126 -15.44 9.27 1.66
C ARG A 126 -16.77 9.71 2.27
N LYS A 127 -17.89 9.30 1.68
CA LYS A 127 -19.26 9.73 2.01
C LYS A 127 -20.15 8.58 2.47
N SER A 128 -19.95 7.39 1.92
CA SER A 128 -20.63 6.15 2.27
C SER A 128 -20.12 5.61 3.62
N PRO A 129 -20.94 4.79 4.33
CA PRO A 129 -20.51 4.16 5.56
C PRO A 129 -19.24 3.33 5.38
N GLN A 130 -18.33 3.40 6.36
CA GLN A 130 -17.15 2.54 6.39
C GLN A 130 -17.56 1.07 6.61
N PRO A 131 -16.79 0.10 6.09
CA PRO A 131 -16.96 -1.32 6.42
C PRO A 131 -17.01 -1.54 7.94
N LYS A 132 -17.96 -2.33 8.42
CA LYS A 132 -18.18 -2.58 9.86
C LYS A 132 -17.32 -3.75 10.33
N HIS A 133 -16.94 -3.77 11.60
CA HIS A 133 -16.24 -4.93 12.17
C HIS A 133 -16.93 -6.25 11.81
N GLY A 134 -16.18 -7.25 11.32
CA GLY A 134 -16.70 -8.53 10.84
C GLY A 134 -17.17 -8.57 9.37
N SER A 135 -17.18 -7.45 8.64
CA SER A 135 -17.52 -7.44 7.20
C SER A 135 -16.45 -8.12 6.33
N SER A 136 -16.83 -8.45 5.09
CA SER A 136 -15.89 -9.03 4.11
C SER A 136 -14.77 -8.06 3.75
N LEU A 137 -15.07 -6.76 3.70
CA LEU A 137 -14.11 -5.68 3.47
C LEU A 137 -13.54 -5.13 4.78
N TRP A 138 -12.31 -4.64 4.73
CA TRP A 138 -11.61 -4.03 5.85
C TRP A 138 -11.78 -2.52 5.81
N SER A 139 -11.96 -1.92 6.98
CA SER A 139 -12.13 -0.47 7.13
C SER A 139 -10.78 0.26 7.19
N ALA A 140 -10.82 1.59 7.06
CA ALA A 140 -9.63 2.43 7.14
C ALA A 140 -8.83 2.29 8.45
N GLY A 141 -9.46 1.83 9.54
CA GLY A 141 -8.82 1.65 10.84
C GLY A 141 -7.71 0.61 10.87
N TYR A 142 -7.68 -0.30 9.89
CA TYR A 142 -6.73 -1.42 9.84
C TYR A 142 -5.52 -1.19 8.94
N LEU A 143 -5.49 -0.14 8.12
CA LEU A 143 -4.31 0.25 7.33
C LEU A 143 -4.02 1.73 7.57
N LYS A 144 -3.04 1.98 8.43
CA LYS A 144 -2.65 3.30 8.90
C LYS A 144 -1.31 3.72 8.29
N ASP A 145 -1.16 5.02 8.13
CA ASP A 145 0.07 5.67 7.73
C ASP A 145 0.13 7.08 8.34
N ASN A 146 1.31 7.67 8.29
CA ASN A 146 1.51 9.09 8.54
C ASN A 146 1.97 9.74 7.24
N TRP A 147 1.02 10.12 6.39
CA TRP A 147 1.35 10.91 5.20
C TRP A 147 1.98 12.25 5.63
N ILE A 148 3.09 12.59 4.98
CA ILE A 148 3.86 13.82 5.24
C ILE A 148 3.92 14.57 3.93
N ASP A 149 3.37 15.78 3.92
CA ASP A 149 3.35 16.65 2.75
C ASP A 149 4.67 17.43 2.66
N THR A 150 5.66 16.80 2.03
CA THR A 150 6.98 17.41 1.82
C THR A 150 7.63 16.87 0.56
N ASP A 151 8.39 17.73 -0.12
CA ASP A 151 9.30 17.36 -1.21
C ASP A 151 10.75 17.17 -0.73
N LEU A 152 11.02 17.38 0.56
CA LEU A 152 12.35 17.31 1.18
C LEU A 152 12.66 15.85 1.63
N PRO A 153 13.65 15.17 1.03
CA PRO A 153 13.96 13.78 1.35
C PRO A 153 14.37 13.57 2.80
N GLU A 154 15.20 14.45 3.36
CA GLU A 154 15.67 14.36 4.75
C GLU A 154 14.51 14.51 5.75
N THR A 155 13.67 15.53 5.55
CA THR A 155 12.46 15.72 6.37
C THR A 155 11.56 14.49 6.31
N LYS A 156 11.33 13.93 5.11
CA LYS A 156 10.52 12.72 4.96
C LYS A 156 11.16 11.51 5.66
N PHE A 157 12.47 11.33 5.50
CA PHE A 157 13.22 10.20 6.08
C PHE A 157 13.18 10.22 7.61
N GLU A 158 13.59 11.32 8.24
CA GLU A 158 13.60 11.44 9.70
C GLU A 158 12.19 11.43 10.30
N SER A 159 11.20 12.03 9.63
CA SER A 159 9.80 11.97 10.08
C SER A 159 9.25 10.54 10.02
N ASN A 160 9.55 9.79 8.96
CA ASN A 160 9.17 8.38 8.85
C ASN A 160 9.82 7.53 9.96
N LEU A 161 11.11 7.76 10.28
CA LEU A 161 11.77 7.08 11.40
C LEU A 161 11.12 7.42 12.74
N LYS A 162 10.79 8.70 12.95
CA LYS A 162 10.07 9.17 14.15
C LYS A 162 8.70 8.50 14.28
N TYR A 163 7.86 8.56 13.24
CA TYR A 163 6.52 7.95 13.35
C TYR A 163 6.57 6.44 13.50
N LEU A 164 7.56 5.77 12.89
CA LEU A 164 7.81 4.35 13.11
C LEU A 164 8.21 4.06 14.56
N SER A 165 9.01 4.92 15.20
CA SER A 165 9.43 4.78 16.60
C SER A 165 8.30 5.07 17.61
N GLU A 166 7.17 5.60 17.16
CA GLU A 166 5.96 5.79 17.96
C GLU A 166 4.99 4.60 17.82
N GLN A 167 5.20 3.71 16.84
CA GLN A 167 4.34 2.54 16.65
C GLN A 167 4.66 1.42 17.67
N PRO A 168 3.64 0.69 18.15
CA PRO A 168 3.84 -0.60 18.80
C PRO A 168 4.45 -1.61 17.83
N SER A 169 5.08 -2.65 18.40
CA SER A 169 5.60 -3.80 17.64
C SER A 169 4.52 -4.42 16.75
N VAL A 170 4.92 -5.06 15.65
CA VAL A 170 3.97 -5.76 14.76
C VAL A 170 3.19 -6.84 15.49
N THR A 171 3.76 -7.47 16.51
CA THR A 171 3.13 -8.56 17.27
C THR A 171 2.07 -8.08 18.27
N SER A 172 2.10 -6.80 18.67
CA SER A 172 1.18 -6.25 19.66
C SER A 172 0.01 -5.47 19.08
N ARG A 173 0.14 -4.96 17.85
CA ARG A 173 -0.91 -4.15 17.19
C ARG A 173 -1.85 -4.99 16.31
N LYS A 174 -3.09 -4.53 16.17
CA LYS A 174 -4.14 -5.12 15.32
C LYS A 174 -4.47 -4.27 14.10
N TYR A 175 -3.43 -3.67 13.52
CA TYR A 175 -3.51 -2.93 12.26
C TYR A 175 -2.19 -3.02 11.51
N PHE A 176 -2.27 -2.88 10.20
CA PHE A 176 -1.13 -2.69 9.33
C PHE A 176 -0.66 -1.24 9.40
N TYR A 177 0.64 -1.04 9.55
CA TYR A 177 1.25 0.29 9.50
C TYR A 177 2.17 0.40 8.29
N ARG A 178 1.87 1.37 7.42
CA ARG A 178 2.65 1.73 6.24
C ARG A 178 3.58 2.89 6.56
N VAL A 179 4.85 2.67 6.27
CA VAL A 179 5.84 3.74 6.07
C VAL A 179 5.88 4.09 4.59
N GLU A 180 5.71 5.38 4.27
CA GLU A 180 5.67 5.89 2.89
C GLU A 180 7.01 6.51 2.49
N ASN A 181 7.78 5.83 1.65
CA ASN A 181 9.00 6.34 1.03
C ASN A 181 8.72 7.12 -0.25
N THR A 182 7.84 8.12 -0.13
CA THR A 182 7.42 9.00 -1.22
C THR A 182 7.39 10.44 -0.75
N VAL A 183 7.86 11.32 -1.61
CA VAL A 183 7.84 12.77 -1.43
C VAL A 183 6.83 13.39 -2.39
N THR A 184 6.14 14.43 -1.94
CA THR A 184 5.08 15.12 -2.71
C THR A 184 5.65 16.41 -3.27
N PRO A 185 5.65 16.64 -4.60
CA PRO A 185 6.06 17.92 -5.17
C PRO A 185 5.29 19.09 -4.54
N GLN A 186 6.01 20.12 -4.09
CA GLN A 186 5.42 21.34 -3.53
C GLN A 186 5.30 22.43 -4.60
N ALA A 187 4.29 23.31 -4.47
CA ALA A 187 3.98 24.33 -5.48
C ALA A 187 5.08 25.40 -5.64
N ASP A 188 5.93 25.56 -4.64
CA ASP A 188 7.11 26.43 -4.63
C ASP A 188 8.38 25.75 -5.19
N ASN A 189 8.32 24.46 -5.54
CA ASN A 189 9.41 23.75 -6.21
C ASN A 189 9.32 23.94 -7.75
N PRO A 190 10.41 24.31 -8.45
CA PRO A 190 10.42 24.36 -9.92
C PRO A 190 10.17 22.98 -10.57
N VAL A 191 10.29 21.90 -9.79
CA VAL A 191 10.07 20.51 -10.23
C VAL A 191 8.73 19.99 -9.70
N LEU A 192 7.68 20.18 -10.48
CA LEU A 192 6.31 19.76 -10.15
C LEU A 192 5.99 18.30 -10.53
N CYS A 193 6.93 17.60 -11.16
CA CYS A 193 6.75 16.21 -11.56
C CYS A 193 7.04 15.27 -10.37
N VAL A 194 6.21 14.25 -10.17
CA VAL A 194 6.43 13.24 -9.11
C VAL A 194 7.77 12.52 -9.28
N LYS A 195 8.12 12.04 -10.49
CA LYS A 195 9.31 11.19 -10.70
C LYS A 195 10.63 11.82 -10.25
N PRO A 196 11.00 13.06 -10.66
CA PRO A 196 12.23 13.68 -10.19
C PRO A 196 12.27 13.89 -8.67
N VAL A 197 11.14 14.20 -8.04
CA VAL A 197 11.05 14.41 -6.58
C VAL A 197 11.22 13.05 -5.88
N THR A 198 10.50 12.01 -6.29
CA THR A 198 10.66 10.65 -5.78
C THR A 198 12.08 10.11 -5.95
N ASN A 199 12.75 10.39 -7.08
CA ASN A 199 14.13 9.96 -7.29
C ASN A 199 15.11 10.50 -6.25
N ARG A 200 14.77 11.57 -5.52
CA ARG A 200 15.59 12.12 -4.43
C ARG A 200 15.51 11.28 -3.16
N ILE A 201 14.44 10.52 -2.93
CA ILE A 201 14.28 9.68 -1.72
C ILE A 201 14.47 8.18 -2.00
N ARG A 202 14.16 7.72 -3.21
CA ARG A 202 14.18 6.29 -3.57
C ARG A 202 15.50 5.56 -3.24
N PRO A 203 16.69 6.14 -3.51
CA PRO A 203 17.97 5.48 -3.23
C PRO A 203 18.22 5.16 -1.74
N TYR A 204 17.47 5.81 -0.83
CA TYR A 204 17.64 5.63 0.61
C TYR A 204 16.78 4.51 1.20
N GLY A 205 16.06 3.73 0.38
CA GLY A 205 15.19 2.66 0.85
C GLY A 205 15.91 1.62 1.72
N ARG A 206 17.07 1.12 1.26
CA ARG A 206 17.90 0.17 2.02
C ARG A 206 18.50 0.80 3.28
N LEU A 207 18.92 2.07 3.19
CA LEU A 207 19.41 2.82 4.34
C LEU A 207 18.33 2.97 5.41
N PHE A 208 17.09 3.29 5.02
CA PHE A 208 15.97 3.42 5.95
C PHE A 208 15.70 2.12 6.71
N ILE A 209 15.74 0.97 6.02
CA ILE A 209 15.60 -0.35 6.66
C ILE A 209 16.72 -0.57 7.68
N ASN A 210 17.97 -0.28 7.31
CA ASN A 210 19.12 -0.41 8.21
C ASN A 210 18.98 0.50 9.45
N GLU A 211 18.67 1.78 9.25
CA GLU A 211 18.43 2.73 10.34
C GLU A 211 17.26 2.32 11.25
N SER A 212 16.21 1.74 10.69
CA SER A 212 15.09 1.21 11.48
C SER A 212 15.57 0.09 12.40
N ILE A 213 16.47 -0.78 11.93
CA ILE A 213 17.02 -1.89 12.74
C ILE A 213 18.02 -1.34 13.77
N SER A 214 18.99 -0.53 13.35
CA SER A 214 20.05 -0.01 14.22
C SER A 214 19.51 0.82 15.38
N ARG A 215 18.38 1.51 15.19
CA ARG A 215 17.68 2.29 16.21
C ARG A 215 16.66 1.48 17.03
N GLY A 216 16.52 0.17 16.79
CA GLY A 216 15.63 -0.72 17.56
C GLY A 216 14.15 -0.63 17.20
N TYR A 217 13.82 -0.22 15.98
CA TYR A 217 12.45 -0.12 15.44
C TYR A 217 12.16 -1.17 14.36
N GLY A 218 13.10 -2.08 14.11
CA GLY A 218 13.02 -3.10 13.07
C GLY A 218 11.80 -4.02 13.23
N ASP A 219 11.34 -4.27 14.45
CA ASP A 219 10.16 -5.09 14.77
C ASP A 219 8.81 -4.39 14.50
N ARG A 220 8.83 -3.08 14.23
CA ARG A 220 7.64 -2.24 13.95
C ARG A 220 7.40 -2.06 12.45
N LEU A 221 8.45 -2.21 11.64
CA LEU A 221 8.38 -2.04 10.19
C LEU A 221 7.65 -3.23 9.55
N GLN A 222 6.46 -3.00 9.00
CA GLN A 222 5.64 -4.08 8.42
C GLN A 222 5.39 -3.86 6.96
N ILE A 223 4.96 -2.65 6.61
CA ILE A 223 4.75 -2.21 5.26
C ILE A 223 5.70 -1.06 4.96
N TYR A 224 6.48 -1.21 3.91
CA TYR A 224 7.30 -0.15 3.35
C TYR A 224 6.88 0.07 1.90
N SER A 225 6.57 1.33 1.57
CA SER A 225 6.06 1.70 0.24
C SER A 225 6.92 2.70 -0.47
N THR A 226 6.89 2.66 -1.80
CA THR A 226 7.59 3.64 -2.64
C THR A 226 6.89 3.85 -3.98
N ASP A 227 7.14 5.00 -4.57
CA ASP A 227 6.80 5.33 -5.95
C ASP A 227 7.89 4.83 -6.89
N PHE A 228 7.52 4.43 -8.10
CA PHE A 228 8.41 3.86 -9.11
C PHE A 228 9.23 2.71 -8.57
N ILE A 229 8.53 1.66 -8.15
CA ILE A 229 9.18 0.49 -7.57
C ILE A 229 10.24 -0.09 -8.52
N ASP A 230 11.39 -0.43 -7.94
CA ASP A 230 12.52 -1.06 -8.62
C ASP A 230 13.01 -2.30 -7.87
N GLU A 231 13.92 -3.03 -8.51
CA GLU A 231 14.42 -4.31 -8.03
C GLU A 231 15.21 -4.18 -6.71
N ASP A 232 16.01 -3.13 -6.52
CA ASP A 232 16.77 -2.92 -5.29
C ASP A 232 15.85 -2.71 -4.08
N PHE A 233 14.77 -1.93 -4.25
CA PHE A 233 13.79 -1.76 -3.19
C PHE A 233 13.10 -3.08 -2.81
N VAL A 234 12.70 -3.87 -3.81
CA VAL A 234 12.08 -5.18 -3.61
C VAL A 234 13.05 -6.14 -2.91
N ASP A 235 14.30 -6.20 -3.36
CA ASP A 235 15.35 -7.03 -2.77
C ASP A 235 15.61 -6.66 -1.30
N ALA A 236 15.76 -5.37 -0.99
CA ALA A 236 15.99 -4.92 0.38
C ALA A 236 14.85 -5.33 1.33
N CYS A 237 13.60 -5.27 0.85
CA CYS A 237 12.42 -5.66 1.62
C CYS A 237 12.29 -7.19 1.78
N ILE A 238 12.67 -7.97 0.76
CA ILE A 238 12.78 -9.44 0.84
C ILE A 238 13.88 -9.83 1.82
N GLY A 239 15.05 -9.20 1.75
CA GLY A 239 16.17 -9.40 2.67
C GLY A 239 15.77 -9.22 4.12
N LEU A 240 15.03 -8.15 4.45
CA LEU A 240 14.48 -7.95 5.80
C LEU A 240 13.53 -9.08 6.22
N THR A 241 12.70 -9.56 5.30
CA THR A 241 11.75 -10.64 5.58
C THR A 241 12.48 -11.96 5.85
N ASN A 242 13.50 -12.29 5.07
CA ASN A 242 14.31 -13.48 5.26
C ASN A 242 15.09 -13.40 6.58
N ALA A 243 15.70 -12.25 6.90
CA ALA A 243 16.37 -12.04 8.17
C ALA A 243 15.46 -12.28 9.39
N ARG A 244 14.17 -11.91 9.29
CA ARG A 244 13.18 -12.22 10.35
C ARG A 244 12.90 -13.70 10.49
N ILE A 245 12.70 -14.39 9.37
CA ILE A 245 12.41 -15.83 9.35
C ILE A 245 13.59 -16.61 9.94
N GLU A 246 14.82 -16.17 9.67
CA GLU A 246 16.05 -16.79 10.15
C GLU A 246 16.45 -16.36 11.56
N GLY A 247 15.72 -15.43 12.19
CA GLY A 247 16.05 -14.92 13.54
C GLY A 247 17.34 -14.09 13.60
N LYS A 248 17.69 -13.37 12.51
CA LYS A 248 18.92 -12.59 12.35
C LYS A 248 18.73 -11.07 12.45
N LEU A 249 17.64 -10.61 13.08
CA LEU A 249 17.39 -9.19 13.36
C LEU A 249 17.83 -8.80 14.76
#